data_AF-A0A7G2T733-F1
#
_entry.id   AF-A0A7G2T733-F1
#
_cell.length_a   1.000
_cell.length_b   1.000
_cell.length_c   1.000
_cell.angle_alpha   90.00
_cell.angle_beta   90.00
_cell.angle_gamma   90.00
#
_symmetry.space_group_name_H-M   'P 1'
#
loop_
_entity.id
_entity.type
_entity.pdbx_description
1 polymer ?
#
loop_
_entity_poly.entity_id
_entity_poly.type
_entity_poly.pdbx_seq_one_letter_code
_entity_poly.pdbx_strand_id
1 'polypeptide(L)'
;MINFYDYYSYYKKSKNAFFELVETEKNGQIDANENSIWEFNDDHFRYKDYKYEAKIKWNAFKSTRVIDKNLFIDLNIGNNSSYVIGETELGTENFDKVTEFIKSKIR
;
A
#
# COMPACT_ATOMS: atom_id res chain seq x y z
N MET A 1 -26.07 6.59 -32.74
CA MET A 1 -26.08 7.50 -31.57
C MET A 1 -26.32 6.79 -30.23
N ILE A 2 -26.18 5.46 -30.15
CA ILE A 2 -26.42 4.65 -28.93
C ILE A 2 -25.15 4.56 -28.04
N ASN A 3 -23.97 4.70 -28.65
CA ASN A 3 -22.68 4.46 -28.00
C ASN A 3 -22.33 5.47 -26.87
N PHE A 4 -22.71 6.75 -27.00
CA PHE A 4 -22.34 7.77 -26.01
C PHE A 4 -23.17 7.68 -24.72
N TYR A 5 -24.48 7.46 -24.83
CA TYR A 5 -25.37 7.34 -23.66
C TYR A 5 -25.06 6.10 -22.83
N ASP A 6 -24.82 4.97 -23.49
CA ASP A 6 -24.45 3.72 -22.81
C ASP A 6 -23.08 3.83 -22.15
N TYR A 7 -22.09 4.42 -22.83
CA TYR A 7 -20.76 4.66 -22.26
C TYR A 7 -20.84 5.62 -21.06
N TYR A 8 -21.59 6.72 -21.18
CA TYR A 8 -21.75 7.67 -20.08
C TYR A 8 -22.46 7.04 -18.87
N SER A 9 -23.50 6.24 -19.12
CA SER A 9 -24.22 5.50 -18.07
C SER A 9 -23.31 4.50 -17.37
N TYR A 10 -22.52 3.72 -18.13
CA TYR A 10 -21.53 2.80 -17.60
C TYR A 10 -20.48 3.53 -16.76
N TYR A 11 -19.87 4.58 -17.30
CA TYR A 11 -18.89 5.40 -16.59
C TYR A 11 -19.46 5.95 -15.28
N LYS A 12 -20.68 6.49 -15.30
CA LYS A 12 -21.34 6.99 -14.09
C LYS A 12 -21.53 5.89 -13.04
N LYS A 13 -21.96 4.70 -13.45
CA LYS A 13 -22.11 3.54 -12.55
C LYS A 13 -20.76 3.12 -11.97
N SER A 14 -19.74 2.95 -12.79
CA SER A 14 -18.41 2.56 -12.33
C SER A 14 -17.77 3.61 -11.41
N LYS A 15 -17.96 4.90 -11.72
CA LYS A 15 -17.52 6.00 -10.86
C LYS A 15 -18.19 5.94 -9.49
N ASN A 16 -19.52 5.78 -9.45
CA ASN A 16 -20.25 5.68 -8.19
C ASN A 16 -19.80 4.47 -7.37
N ALA A 17 -19.71 3.29 -8.00
CA ALA A 17 -19.24 2.08 -7.33
C ALA A 17 -17.82 2.23 -6.77
N PHE A 18 -16.91 2.88 -7.51
CA PHE A 18 -15.57 3.18 -7.02
C PHE A 18 -15.60 4.06 -5.76
N PHE A 19 -16.36 5.16 -5.77
CA PHE A 19 -16.45 6.04 -4.61
C PHE A 19 -17.16 5.38 -3.42
N GLU A 20 -18.16 4.55 -3.66
CA GLU A 20 -18.81 3.75 -2.60
C GLU A 20 -17.82 2.79 -1.94
N LEU A 21 -16.95 2.13 -2.71
CA LEU A 21 -15.91 1.26 -2.16
C LEU A 21 -14.88 2.05 -1.34
N VAL A 22 -14.43 3.21 -1.86
CA VAL A 22 -13.49 4.09 -1.15
C VAL A 22 -14.09 4.58 0.17
N GLU A 23 -15.33 5.05 0.15
CA GLU A 23 -16.04 5.52 1.35
C GLU A 23 -16.23 4.38 2.36
N THR A 24 -16.58 3.19 1.88
CA THR A 24 -16.74 2.01 2.73
C THR A 24 -15.44 1.67 3.47
N GLU A 25 -14.31 1.59 2.77
CA GLU A 25 -13.04 1.25 3.43
C GLU A 25 -12.48 2.38 4.28
N LYS A 26 -12.68 3.64 3.87
CA LYS A 26 -12.36 4.80 4.72
C LYS A 26 -13.12 4.74 6.05
N ASN A 27 -14.44 4.54 5.99
CA ASN A 27 -15.26 4.45 7.19
C ASN A 27 -14.90 3.22 8.03
N GLY A 28 -14.61 2.08 7.39
CA GLY A 28 -14.12 0.89 8.08
C GLY A 28 -12.83 1.13 8.87
N GLN A 29 -11.87 1.87 8.32
CA GLN A 29 -10.66 2.27 9.05
C GLN A 29 -10.95 3.21 10.22
N ILE A 30 -11.81 4.20 10.02
CA ILE A 30 -12.21 5.15 11.07
C ILE A 30 -12.91 4.42 12.22
N ASP A 31 -13.84 3.53 11.89
CA ASP A 31 -14.63 2.78 12.87
C ASP A 31 -13.78 1.76 13.64
N ALA A 32 -12.83 1.11 12.96
CA ALA A 32 -11.86 0.24 13.61
C ALA A 32 -10.96 1.00 14.58
N ASN A 33 -10.60 2.25 14.24
CA ASN A 33 -9.72 3.10 15.04
C ASN A 33 -8.41 2.39 15.43
N GLU A 34 -7.88 1.61 14.48
CA GLU A 34 -6.63 0.87 14.62
C GLU A 34 -5.55 1.48 13.74
N ASN A 35 -4.32 1.58 14.28
CA ASN A 35 -3.16 1.95 13.48
C ASN A 35 -2.66 0.74 12.71
N SER A 36 -2.21 0.96 11.46
CA SER A 36 -1.49 -0.07 10.74
C SER A 36 -0.14 -0.38 11.41
N ILE A 37 0.20 -1.65 11.53
CA ILE A 37 1.46 -2.13 12.08
C ILE A 37 2.39 -2.52 10.94
N TRP A 38 3.58 -1.92 10.96
CA TRP A 38 4.68 -2.24 10.06
C TRP A 38 5.85 -2.76 10.90
N GLU A 39 6.17 -4.04 10.73
CA GLU A 39 7.25 -4.70 11.46
C GLU A 39 8.33 -5.14 10.47
N PHE A 40 9.54 -4.60 10.67
CA PHE A 40 10.71 -4.87 9.84
C PHE A 40 11.68 -5.74 10.64
N ASN A 41 11.62 -7.05 10.44
CA ASN A 41 12.48 -8.01 11.12
C ASN A 41 13.47 -8.65 10.15
N ASP A 42 14.49 -9.31 10.69
CA ASP A 42 15.53 -9.90 9.86
C ASP A 42 15.04 -10.98 8.89
N ASP A 43 14.02 -11.74 9.29
CA ASP A 43 13.47 -12.85 8.53
C ASP A 43 12.41 -12.42 7.50
N HIS A 44 11.56 -11.46 7.86
CA HIS A 44 10.41 -11.06 7.06
C HIS A 44 9.94 -9.63 7.36
N PHE A 45 9.23 -9.07 6.39
CA PHE A 45 8.37 -7.91 6.55
C PHE A 45 6.98 -8.36 6.98
N ARG A 46 6.40 -7.71 7.99
CA ARG A 46 5.00 -7.91 8.37
C ARG A 46 4.24 -6.59 8.29
N TYR A 47 3.06 -6.68 7.67
CA TYR A 47 2.10 -5.60 7.60
C TYR A 47 0.78 -6.07 8.21
N LYS A 48 0.15 -5.24 9.03
CA LYS A 48 -1.20 -5.47 9.53
C LYS A 48 -2.00 -4.18 9.49
N ASP A 49 -3.22 -4.24 8.99
CA ASP A 49 -4.25 -3.20 9.17
C ASP A 49 -5.49 -3.80 9.86
N TYR A 50 -6.58 -3.03 9.93
CA TYR A 50 -7.83 -3.45 10.55
C TYR A 50 -8.47 -4.70 9.91
N LYS A 51 -8.10 -5.05 8.67
CA LYS A 51 -8.76 -6.07 7.86
C LYS A 51 -7.82 -7.19 7.43
N TYR A 52 -6.52 -6.91 7.30
CA TYR A 52 -5.55 -7.81 6.70
C TYR A 52 -4.27 -7.89 7.54
N GLU A 53 -3.67 -9.07 7.52
CA GLU A 53 -2.33 -9.31 8.03
C GLU A 53 -1.52 -10.08 6.99
N ALA A 54 -0.32 -9.61 6.69
CA ALA A 54 0.61 -10.19 5.74
C ALA A 54 1.98 -10.39 6.38
N LYS A 55 2.61 -11.53 6.09
CA LYS A 55 4.01 -11.82 6.43
C LYS A 55 4.75 -12.24 5.17
N ILE A 56 5.73 -11.45 4.77
CA ILE A 56 6.38 -11.54 3.47
C ILE A 56 7.88 -11.67 3.66
N LYS A 57 8.46 -12.76 3.16
CA LYS A 57 9.90 -12.97 3.19
C LYS A 57 10.61 -11.98 2.28
N TRP A 58 11.83 -11.57 2.64
CA TRP A 58 12.60 -10.58 1.90
C TRP A 58 12.86 -10.95 0.43
N ASN A 59 13.00 -12.25 0.14
CA ASN A 59 13.20 -12.77 -1.21
C ASN A 59 11.98 -12.62 -2.15
N ALA A 60 10.81 -12.26 -1.62
CA ALA A 60 9.63 -11.99 -2.41
C ALA A 60 9.61 -10.56 -2.98
N PHE A 61 10.48 -9.67 -2.50
CA PHE A 61 10.58 -8.31 -2.99
C PHE A 61 11.57 -8.22 -4.16
N LYS A 62 11.25 -7.35 -5.12
CA LYS A 62 12.01 -7.15 -6.35
C LYS A 62 12.94 -5.95 -6.26
N SER A 63 12.44 -4.84 -5.73
CA SER A 63 13.14 -3.57 -5.75
C SER A 63 12.63 -2.64 -4.66
N THR A 64 13.45 -1.64 -4.35
CA THR A 64 13.08 -0.51 -3.50
C THR A 64 13.36 0.77 -4.24
N ARG A 65 12.54 1.80 -4.03
CA ARG A 65 12.78 3.14 -4.55
C ARG A 65 12.25 4.19 -3.58
N VAL A 66 12.94 5.31 -3.50
CA VAL A 66 12.47 6.49 -2.74
C VAL A 66 12.11 7.58 -3.74
N ILE A 67 10.88 8.05 -3.69
CA ILE A 67 10.37 9.15 -4.54
C ILE A 67 9.62 10.11 -3.62
N ASP A 68 9.95 11.40 -3.68
CA ASP A 68 9.29 12.45 -2.90
C ASP A 68 9.11 12.10 -1.42
N LYS A 69 10.17 11.59 -0.78
CA LYS A 69 10.16 11.17 0.64
C LYS A 69 9.17 10.04 0.97
N ASN A 70 8.83 9.23 -0.03
CA ASN A 70 8.06 8.00 0.12
C ASN A 70 8.92 6.80 -0.29
N LEU A 71 8.98 5.80 0.58
CA LEU A 71 9.65 4.53 0.31
C LEU A 71 8.66 3.56 -0.31
N PHE A 72 8.97 3.07 -1.50
CA PHE A 72 8.26 2.02 -2.20
C PHE A 72 9.03 0.71 -2.08
N ILE A 73 8.33 -0.34 -1.67
CA ILE A 73 8.87 -1.71 -1.57
C ILE A 73 8.06 -2.57 -2.55
N ASP A 74 8.65 -2.87 -3.70
CA ASP A 74 7.96 -3.55 -4.80
C ASP A 74 8.06 -5.07 -4.63
N LEU A 75 6.93 -5.76 -4.76
CA LEU A 75 6.87 -7.22 -4.76
C LEU A 75 7.20 -7.80 -6.13
N ASN A 76 7.84 -8.97 -6.14
CA ASN A 76 8.06 -9.79 -7.33
C ASN A 76 6.93 -10.80 -7.58
N ILE A 77 5.86 -10.77 -6.76
CA ILE A 77 4.79 -11.77 -6.78
C ILE A 77 3.45 -11.08 -7.08
N GLY A 78 2.73 -11.56 -8.11
CA GLY A 78 1.39 -11.08 -8.48
C GLY A 78 1.39 -9.85 -9.38
N ASN A 79 0.40 -8.95 -9.18
CA ASN A 79 0.14 -7.75 -10.01
C ASN A 79 1.16 -6.60 -9.81
N ASN A 80 2.43 -6.88 -9.50
CA ASN A 80 3.44 -5.87 -9.16
C ASN A 80 2.97 -4.90 -8.05
N SER A 81 2.37 -5.44 -6.99
CA SER A 81 1.94 -4.63 -5.85
C SER A 81 3.14 -4.04 -5.11
N SER A 82 2.97 -2.83 -4.58
CA SER A 82 3.99 -2.14 -3.80
C SER A 82 3.42 -1.74 -2.44
N TYR A 83 4.24 -1.88 -1.40
CA TYR A 83 3.98 -1.23 -0.13
C TYR A 83 4.64 0.15 -0.15
N VAL A 84 3.92 1.16 0.34
CA VAL A 84 4.39 2.55 0.34
C VAL A 84 4.28 3.10 1.75
N ILE A 85 5.35 3.73 2.23
CA ILE A 85 5.36 4.44 3.51
C ILE A 85 6.14 5.74 3.39
N GLY A 86 5.56 6.82 3.87
CA GLY A 86 6.11 8.17 3.83
C GLY A 86 6.98 8.52 5.03
N GLU A 87 7.93 9.42 4.83
CA GLU A 87 8.73 10.01 5.92
C GLU A 87 7.84 10.66 6.99
N THR A 88 6.72 11.27 6.59
CA THR A 88 5.76 11.89 7.52
C THR A 88 5.06 10.87 8.42
N GLU A 89 4.96 9.61 8.00
CA GLU A 89 4.32 8.54 8.77
C GLU A 89 5.29 7.90 9.77
N LEU A 90 6.58 7.80 9.43
CA LEU A 90 7.61 7.19 10.27
C LEU A 90 8.38 8.19 11.15
N GLY A 91 8.46 9.43 10.71
CA GLY A 91 9.44 10.42 11.16
C GLY A 91 10.81 10.21 10.50
N THR A 92 11.55 11.31 10.29
CA THR A 92 12.82 11.34 9.53
C THR A 92 13.84 10.30 10.00
N GLU A 93 14.07 10.19 11.31
CA GLU A 93 15.06 9.25 11.86
C GLU A 93 14.72 7.79 11.55
N ASN A 94 13.45 7.41 11.69
CA ASN A 94 13.02 6.04 11.40
C ASN A 94 12.95 5.77 9.90
N PHE A 95 12.58 6.78 9.10
CA PHE A 95 12.54 6.66 7.65
C PHE A 95 13.92 6.29 7.08
N ASP A 96 14.98 6.96 7.52
CA ASP A 96 16.34 6.67 7.08
C ASP A 96 16.79 5.28 7.53
N LYS A 97 16.54 4.90 8.79
CA LYS A 97 16.86 3.56 9.32
C LYS A 97 16.16 2.45 8.55
N VAL A 98 14.85 2.59 8.31
CA VAL A 98 14.03 1.61 7.59
C VAL A 98 14.48 1.50 6.14
N THR A 99 14.73 2.65 5.49
CA THR A 99 15.21 2.68 4.10
C THR A 99 16.53 1.94 3.94
N GLU A 100 17.51 2.20 4.81
CA GLU A 100 18.79 1.50 4.77
C GLU A 100 18.68 0.02 5.11
N PHE A 101 17.84 -0.34 6.09
CA PHE A 101 17.58 -1.72 6.43
C PHE A 101 17.01 -2.50 5.23
N ILE A 102 15.99 -1.98 4.56
CA ILE A 102 15.34 -2.67 3.45
C ILE A 102 16.29 -2.78 2.24
N LYS A 103 17.07 -1.74 1.93
CA LYS A 103 18.12 -1.81 0.89
C LYS A 103 19.14 -2.91 1.18
N SER A 104 19.45 -3.19 2.45
CA SER A 104 20.36 -4.28 2.81
C SER A 104 19.78 -5.67 2.54
N LYS A 105 18.43 -5.81 2.62
CA LYS A 105 17.71 -7.07 2.42
C LYS A 105 17.40 -7.36 0.94
N ILE A 106 17.15 -6.30 0.16
CA ILE A 106 16.79 -6.38 -1.26
C ILE A 106 18.01 -5.94 -2.06
N ARG A 107 18.88 -6.91 -2.39
CA ARG A 107 20.05 -6.74 -3.25
C ARG A 107 19.80 -7.33 -4.63
#